data_AF-A0A729RVU0-F1
#
_entry.id   AF-A0A729RVU0-F1
#
_cell.length_a   1.000
_cell.length_b   1.000
_cell.length_c   1.000
_cell.angle_alpha   90.00
_cell.angle_beta   90.00
_cell.angle_gamma   90.00
#
_symmetry.space_group_name_H-M   'P 1'
#
loop_
_entity.id
_entity.type
_entity.pdbx_description
1 polymer ?
#
loop_
_entity_poly.entity_id
_entity_poly.type
_entity_poly.pdbx_seq_one_letter_code
_entity_poly.pdbx_strand_id
1 'polypeptide(L)' 'MDEKITYEEMLEQLDQKGFRVTDGARRLHVALNNGVKADVLFNWGPATISLVDGEVVVEEHTLH' A
#
# COMPACT_ATOMS: atom_id res chain seq x y z
N MET A 1 -1.64 -0.05 -19.62
CA MET A 1 -1.00 0.79 -18.59
C MET A 1 0.28 0.07 -18.24
N ASP A 2 1.41 0.76 -18.30
CA ASP A 2 2.65 0.20 -17.75
C ASP A 2 2.46 0.10 -16.23
N GLU A 3 2.53 -1.13 -15.71
CA GLU A 3 2.46 -1.35 -14.27
C GLU A 3 3.70 -0.71 -13.62
N LYS A 4 3.47 0.18 -12.66
CA LYS A 4 4.52 0.83 -11.86
C LYS A 4 5.05 -0.10 -10.77
N ILE A 5 4.25 -1.08 -10.37
CA ILE A 5 4.62 -2.15 -9.43
C ILE A 5 3.74 -3.39 -9.71
N THR A 6 4.34 -4.57 -9.66
CA THR A 6 3.59 -5.82 -9.78
C THR A 6 2.76 -6.09 -8.51
N TYR A 7 1.76 -6.96 -8.63
CA TYR A 7 0.94 -7.34 -7.46
C TYR A 7 1.78 -8.05 -6.39
N GLU A 8 2.72 -8.90 -6.82
CA GLU A 8 3.58 -9.69 -5.94
C GLU A 8 4.61 -8.80 -5.22
N GLU A 9 5.29 -7.89 -5.93
CA GLU A 9 6.21 -6.92 -5.30
C GLU A 9 5.49 -6.01 -4.31
N MET A 10 4.27 -5.56 -4.62
CA MET A 10 3.48 -4.75 -3.68
C MET A 10 3.23 -5.51 -2.38
N LEU A 11 2.83 -6.79 -2.47
CA LEU A 11 2.58 -7.61 -1.28
C LEU A 11 3.86 -7.88 -0.50
N GLU A 12 4.97 -8.15 -1.19
CA GLU A 12 6.27 -8.38 -0.55
C GLU A 12 6.75 -7.14 0.20
N GLN A 13 6.69 -5.96 -0.42
CA GLN A 13 7.11 -4.71 0.22
C GLN A 13 6.23 -4.37 1.44
N LEU A 14 4.92 -4.63 1.37
CA LEU A 14 4.02 -4.46 2.50
C LEU A 14 4.37 -5.43 3.63
N ASP A 15 4.60 -6.71 3.33
CA ASP A 15 4.96 -7.72 4.33
C ASP A 15 6.30 -7.40 5.02
N GLN A 16 7.31 -6.97 4.24
CA GLN A 16 8.61 -6.49 4.77
C GLN A 16 8.47 -5.31 5.73
N LYS A 17 7.46 -4.44 5.50
CA LYS A 17 7.14 -3.30 6.36
C LYS A 17 6.20 -3.68 7.53
N GLY A 18 5.83 -4.95 7.66
CA GLY A 18 4.94 -5.45 8.72
C GLY A 18 3.45 -5.26 8.45
N PHE A 19 3.07 -4.97 7.20
CA PHE A 19 1.70 -4.72 6.77
C PHE A 19 1.17 -5.89 5.96
N ARG A 20 0.10 -6.51 6.44
CA ARG A 20 -0.57 -7.59 5.70
C ARG A 20 -1.94 -7.15 5.23
N VAL A 21 -2.09 -6.98 3.92
CA VAL A 21 -3.36 -6.61 3.29
C VAL A 21 -4.05 -7.89 2.80
N THR A 22 -5.10 -8.32 3.49
CA THR A 22 -5.86 -9.54 3.16
C THR A 22 -7.12 -9.24 2.36
N ASP A 23 -7.85 -8.19 2.71
CA ASP A 23 -9.01 -7.69 1.96
C ASP A 23 -8.65 -6.42 1.18
N GLY A 24 -9.17 -6.28 -0.04
CA GLY A 24 -8.95 -5.09 -0.86
C GLY A 24 -7.54 -4.95 -1.47
N ALA A 25 -6.60 -5.89 -1.29
CA ALA A 25 -5.24 -5.84 -1.85
C ALA A 25 -5.23 -5.59 -3.37
N ARG A 26 -6.18 -6.19 -4.10
CA ARG A 26 -6.31 -5.98 -5.54
C ARG A 26 -6.77 -4.56 -5.91
N ARG A 27 -7.62 -3.94 -5.08
CA ARG A 27 -8.02 -2.54 -5.25
C ARG A 27 -6.87 -1.61 -4.92
N LEU A 28 -6.11 -1.91 -3.87
CA LEU A 28 -4.89 -1.19 -3.51
C LEU A 28 -3.88 -1.22 -4.67
N HIS A 29 -3.59 -2.40 -5.23
CA HIS A 29 -2.68 -2.55 -6.38
C HIS A 29 -3.09 -1.66 -7.56
N VAL A 30 -4.38 -1.66 -7.92
CA VAL A 30 -4.91 -0.80 -8.99
C VAL A 30 -4.79 0.69 -8.62
N ALA A 31 -5.10 1.08 -7.38
CA ALA A 31 -4.96 2.46 -6.93
C ALA A 31 -3.51 2.94 -7.03
N LEU A 32 -2.56 2.16 -6.50
CA LEU A 32 -1.13 2.47 -6.51
C LEU A 32 -0.58 2.59 -7.93
N ASN A 33 -0.94 1.67 -8.84
CA ASN A 33 -0.54 1.75 -10.24
C ASN A 33 -1.10 2.99 -10.95
N ASN A 34 -2.27 3.46 -10.54
CA ASN A 34 -2.85 4.73 -11.00
C ASN A 34 -2.26 5.97 -10.30
N GLY A 35 -1.33 5.81 -9.36
CA GLY A 35 -0.76 6.93 -8.58
C GLY A 35 -1.72 7.49 -7.53
N VAL A 36 -2.75 6.73 -7.16
CA VAL A 36 -3.73 7.11 -6.15
C VAL A 36 -3.27 6.58 -4.79
N LYS A 37 -3.22 7.47 -3.79
CA LYS A 37 -3.01 7.09 -2.39
C LYS A 37 -4.24 6.36 -1.85
N ALA A 38 -4.03 5.36 -1.02
CA ALA A 38 -5.11 4.56 -0.43
C ALA A 38 -5.01 4.57 1.09
N ASP A 39 -6.09 4.94 1.76
CA ASP A 39 -6.19 4.81 3.21
C ASP A 39 -6.61 3.39 3.58
N VAL A 40 -5.83 2.77 4.45
CA VAL A 40 -6.00 1.38 4.87
C VAL A 40 -6.03 1.32 6.39
N LEU A 41 -6.97 0.56 6.93
CA LEU A 41 -7.04 0.31 8.36
C LEU A 41 -6.27 -0.95 8.70
N PHE A 42 -5.15 -0.81 9.42
CA PHE A 42 -4.39 -1.93 9.95
C PHE A 42 -4.78 -2.21 11.41
N ASN A 43 -4.35 -3.37 11.92
CA ASN A 43 -4.65 -3.82 13.29
C ASN A 43 -4.18 -2.84 14.38
N TRP A 44 -3.19 -2.00 14.07
CA TRP A 44 -2.57 -1.06 14.99
C TRP A 44 -2.94 0.41 14.69
N GLY A 45 -3.72 0.67 13.64
CA GLY A 45 -4.20 2.01 13.31
C GLY A 45 -4.43 2.25 11.81
N PRO A 46 -5.03 3.40 11.46
CA PRO A 46 -5.13 3.84 10.07
C PRO A 46 -3.76 4.25 9.52
N ALA A 47 -3.48 3.86 8.27
CA ALA A 47 -2.30 4.28 7.54
C ALA A 47 -2.66 4.64 6.10
N THR A 48 -1.93 5.59 5.53
CA THR A 48 -2.04 5.93 4.12
C THR A 48 -0.92 5.23 3.35
N ILE A 49 -1.28 4.48 2.32
CA ILE A 49 -0.33 3.78 1.45
C ILE A 49 -0.25 4.52 0.11
N SER A 50 0.97 4.70 -0.39
CA SER A 50 1.22 5.32 -1.68
C SER A 50 2.37 4.63 -2.41
N LEU A 51 2.49 4.87 -3.72
CA LEU A 51 3.57 4.34 -4.55
C LEU A 51 4.41 5.51 -5.05
N VAL A 52 5.70 5.52 -4.68
CA VAL A 52 6.67 6.56 -5.02
C VAL A 52 7.84 5.89 -5.71
N ASP A 53 8.07 6.19 -6.99
CA ASP A 53 9.18 5.64 -7.79
C ASP A 53 9.30 4.10 -7.76
N GLY A 54 8.16 3.40 -7.67
CA GLY A 54 8.11 1.93 -7.60
C GLY A 54 8.22 1.35 -6.17
N GLU A 55 8.39 2.20 -5.16
CA GLU A 55 8.40 1.82 -3.75
C GLU A 55 7.07 2.12 -3.07
N VAL A 56 6.56 1.14 -2.31
CA VAL A 56 5.41 1.29 -1.43
C VAL A 56 5.81 2.07 -0.18
N VAL A 57 5.24 3.25 -0.01
CA VAL A 57 5.42 4.11 1.16
C VAL A 57 4.17 4.02 2.02
N VAL A 58 4.35 3.82 3.32
CA VAL A 58 3.26 3.77 4.29
C VAL A 58 3.45 4.87 5.33
N GLU A 59 2.45 5.74 5.46
CA GLU A 59 2.41 6.86 6.39
C GLU A 59 1.41 6.53 7.51
N GLU A 60 1.90 6.27 8.73
CA GLU A 60 1.07 6.00 9.91
C GLU A 60 0.42 7.30 10.41
N HIS A 61 -0.90 7.30 10.60
CA HIS A 61 -1.55 8.43 11.27
C HIS A 61 -1.42 8.23 12.77
N THR A 62 -0.35 8.76 13.36
CA THR A 62 -0.24 8.87 14.81
C THR A 62 -1.28 9.89 15.29
N LEU A 63 -2.35 9.40 15.92
CA LEU A 63 -3.26 10.23 16.70
C LEU A 63 -2.47 10.75 17.91
N HIS A 64 -1.88 11.94 17.77
CA HIS A 64 -1.29 12.71 18.87
C HIS A 64 -2.36 13.22 19.84
#